data_AF-A0A4Q3BV72-F1
#
_entry.id   AF-A0A4Q3BV72-F1
#
_cell.length_a   1.000
_cell.length_b   1.000
_cell.length_c   1.000
_cell.angle_alpha   90.00
_cell.angle_beta   90.00
_cell.angle_gamma   90.00
#
_symmetry.space_group_name_H-M   'P 1'
#
loop_
_entity.id
_entity.type
_entity.pdbx_description
1 polymer ?
#
loop_
_entity_poly.entity_id
_entity_poly.type
_entity_poly.pdbx_seq_one_letter_code
_entity_poly.pdbx_strand_id
1 'polypeptide(L)'
;YSVYLADHDVTTEIAPTERAAQFRFTFPKTDSSYIVVDAFDRGSYIKVIPGERKIVGYSSKYARGPLKNFKNYFVIYLDKAISMSQVYADSTLKEGNEIKDKHVLAVIGFKTAKGEKVNLRVASSFISEEQAELNLKRELANDSFDATKQKAKAIWNNTLSRVAVEGGSVDQVRTFYSCLYRMLFFPNKMYELDAKGNPVHWSAQNGEILPGYKFAGTGFWDTFRALYPFLNLVYPSINKEMQQGLINDYKEGGWLPEWSSPGYSAVMIGNNSASVVSDAYIKGGRGYDINTLYQALLHGANNAGPAATGREGVEYYNKLGYVPYDVKINENAART
;
A
#
# COMPACT_ATOMS: atom_id res chain seq x y z
N TYR A 1 -14.08 -5.88 -8.50
CA TYR A 1 -13.67 -6.13 -9.90
C TYR A 1 -14.25 -7.45 -10.37
N SER A 2 -14.53 -7.62 -11.67
CA SER A 2 -15.01 -8.89 -12.26
C SER A 2 -14.53 -9.00 -13.71
N VAL A 3 -14.08 -10.18 -14.12
CA VAL A 3 -13.65 -10.46 -15.50
C VAL A 3 -13.91 -11.91 -15.88
N TYR A 4 -14.21 -12.16 -17.15
CA TYR A 4 -14.29 -13.49 -17.74
C TYR A 4 -13.00 -13.81 -18.50
N LEU A 5 -12.36 -14.93 -18.14
CA LEU A 5 -11.12 -15.42 -18.74
C LEU A 5 -11.48 -16.47 -19.79
N ALA A 6 -11.61 -16.01 -21.05
CA ALA A 6 -12.14 -16.82 -22.15
C ALA A 6 -11.36 -18.13 -22.39
N ASP A 7 -10.02 -18.08 -22.36
CA ASP A 7 -9.16 -19.26 -22.58
C ASP A 7 -9.32 -20.36 -21.54
N HIS A 8 -9.92 -20.04 -20.38
CA HIS A 8 -10.09 -20.96 -19.26
C HIS A 8 -11.56 -21.23 -18.93
N ASP A 9 -12.49 -20.52 -19.56
CA ASP A 9 -13.92 -20.51 -19.20
C ASP A 9 -14.16 -20.24 -17.70
N VAL A 10 -13.38 -19.32 -17.11
CA VAL A 10 -13.45 -18.96 -15.69
C VAL A 10 -13.87 -17.51 -15.51
N THR A 11 -14.85 -17.25 -14.64
CA THR A 11 -15.12 -15.88 -14.16
C THR A 11 -14.41 -15.64 -12.85
N THR A 12 -13.65 -14.54 -12.78
CA THR A 12 -12.92 -14.11 -11.57
C THR A 12 -13.51 -12.82 -11.04
N GLU A 13 -13.82 -12.80 -9.74
CA GLU A 13 -14.31 -11.62 -9.03
C GLU A 13 -13.45 -11.34 -7.79
N ILE A 14 -13.30 -10.06 -7.45
CA ILE A 14 -12.49 -9.59 -6.30
C ILE A 14 -13.24 -8.52 -5.52
N ALA A 15 -13.30 -8.68 -4.20
CA ALA A 15 -13.84 -7.71 -3.24
C ALA A 15 -12.81 -7.46 -2.10
N PRO A 16 -12.23 -6.26 -1.98
CA PRO A 16 -11.20 -5.96 -1.00
C PRO A 16 -11.76 -5.39 0.33
N THR A 17 -10.92 -5.44 1.36
CA THR A 17 -10.94 -4.60 2.57
C THR A 17 -9.68 -3.72 2.58
N GLU A 18 -9.24 -3.19 3.73
CA GLU A 18 -8.02 -2.35 3.78
C GLU A 18 -6.74 -3.19 3.55
N ARG A 19 -6.65 -4.40 4.10
CA ARG A 19 -5.45 -5.28 4.09
C ARG A 19 -5.74 -6.72 3.68
N ALA A 20 -7.00 -7.03 3.38
CA ALA A 20 -7.44 -8.35 2.93
C ALA A 20 -8.33 -8.25 1.68
N ALA A 21 -8.64 -9.39 1.07
CA ALA A 21 -9.55 -9.49 -0.05
C ALA A 21 -10.19 -10.88 -0.12
N GLN A 22 -11.41 -10.93 -0.65
CA GLN A 22 -12.02 -12.17 -1.12
C GLN A 22 -11.93 -12.26 -2.64
N PHE A 23 -11.53 -13.44 -3.11
CA PHE A 23 -11.57 -13.83 -4.52
C PHE A 23 -12.67 -14.86 -4.70
N ARG A 24 -13.39 -14.79 -5.82
CA ARG A 24 -14.37 -15.80 -6.22
C ARG A 24 -14.09 -16.21 -7.65
N PHE A 25 -13.81 -17.50 -7.84
CA PHE A 25 -13.61 -18.11 -9.14
C PHE A 25 -14.82 -19.00 -9.46
N THR A 26 -15.48 -18.75 -10.59
CA THR A 26 -16.56 -19.61 -11.09
C THR A 26 -15.99 -20.47 -12.21
N PHE A 27 -15.85 -21.77 -11.97
CA PHE A 27 -15.22 -22.73 -12.88
C PHE A 27 -16.23 -23.48 -13.76
N PRO A 28 -15.78 -23.98 -14.93
CA PRO A 28 -16.56 -24.92 -15.73
C PRO A 28 -16.52 -26.32 -15.09
N LYS A 29 -17.25 -27.29 -15.67
CA LYS A 29 -17.11 -28.70 -15.27
C LYS A 29 -15.79 -29.24 -15.81
N THR A 30 -14.88 -29.65 -14.93
CA THR A 30 -13.61 -30.29 -15.32
C THR A 30 -13.04 -31.15 -14.18
N ASP A 31 -12.28 -32.18 -14.53
CA ASP A 31 -11.49 -32.96 -13.57
C ASP A 31 -10.16 -32.29 -13.21
N SER A 32 -9.84 -31.15 -13.83
CA SER A 32 -8.56 -30.45 -13.69
C SER A 32 -8.79 -28.93 -13.71
N SER A 33 -9.12 -28.36 -12.56
CA SER A 33 -9.07 -26.91 -12.31
C SER A 33 -7.88 -26.57 -11.44
N TYR A 34 -7.27 -25.41 -11.68
CA TYR A 34 -6.09 -24.96 -10.94
C TYR A 34 -6.19 -23.50 -10.51
N ILE A 35 -5.51 -23.19 -9.41
CA ILE A 35 -5.19 -21.82 -9.01
C ILE A 35 -3.67 -21.74 -8.86
N VAL A 36 -3.08 -20.74 -9.49
CA VAL A 36 -1.64 -20.46 -9.40
C VAL A 36 -1.44 -19.29 -8.45
N VAL A 37 -0.57 -19.47 -7.46
CA VAL A 37 -0.09 -18.41 -6.56
C VAL A 37 1.36 -18.13 -6.91
N ASP A 38 1.63 -16.93 -7.39
CA ASP A 38 2.97 -16.47 -7.75
C ASP A 38 3.48 -15.48 -6.68
N ALA A 39 4.56 -15.83 -5.96
CA ALA A 39 5.16 -14.98 -4.93
C ALA A 39 6.25 -14.03 -5.46
N PHE A 40 6.37 -13.93 -6.80
CA PHE A 40 7.32 -13.08 -7.53
C PHE A 40 8.79 -13.48 -7.34
N ASP A 41 9.64 -12.88 -8.17
CA ASP A 41 11.09 -13.04 -8.15
C ASP A 41 11.78 -12.18 -7.05
N ARG A 42 13.12 -12.23 -7.00
CA ARG A 42 14.00 -11.54 -6.01
C ARG A 42 13.86 -12.03 -4.57
N GLY A 43 13.69 -13.34 -4.43
CA GLY A 43 13.59 -14.00 -3.13
C GLY A 43 12.13 -14.07 -2.70
N SER A 44 11.62 -15.28 -2.62
CA SER A 44 10.25 -15.52 -2.21
C SER A 44 10.12 -16.89 -1.56
N TYR A 45 9.01 -17.08 -0.86
CA TYR A 45 8.71 -18.28 -0.11
C TYR A 45 7.24 -18.61 -0.24
N ILE A 46 6.93 -19.89 -0.39
CA ILE A 46 5.58 -20.44 -0.42
C ILE A 46 5.55 -21.75 0.34
N LYS A 47 4.48 -21.96 1.11
CA LYS A 47 4.11 -23.24 1.71
C LYS A 47 2.62 -23.50 1.51
N VAL A 48 2.30 -24.64 0.92
CA VAL A 48 0.93 -25.15 0.80
C VAL A 48 0.67 -26.14 1.93
N ILE A 49 -0.45 -25.97 2.62
CA ILE A 49 -0.89 -26.80 3.75
C ILE A 49 -2.26 -27.40 3.38
N PRO A 50 -2.29 -28.53 2.63
CA PRO A 50 -3.54 -29.08 2.10
C PRO A 50 -4.59 -29.39 3.17
N GLY A 51 -4.17 -29.94 4.32
CA GLY A 51 -5.05 -30.29 5.43
C GLY A 51 -5.79 -29.10 6.05
N GLU A 52 -5.26 -27.89 5.88
CA GLU A 52 -5.87 -26.65 6.37
C GLU A 52 -6.55 -25.85 5.25
N ARG A 53 -6.48 -26.30 3.99
CA ARG A 53 -6.86 -25.52 2.80
C ARG A 53 -6.20 -24.13 2.81
N LYS A 54 -4.92 -24.10 3.17
CA LYS A 54 -4.15 -22.89 3.46
C LYS A 54 -2.89 -22.81 2.62
N ILE A 55 -2.54 -21.61 2.18
CA ILE A 55 -1.24 -21.28 1.57
C ILE A 55 -0.68 -20.07 2.32
N VAL A 56 0.60 -20.14 2.65
CA VAL A 56 1.33 -19.02 3.26
C VAL A 56 2.60 -18.74 2.48
N GLY A 57 3.12 -17.52 2.60
CA GLY A 57 4.33 -17.16 1.91
C GLY A 57 4.76 -15.72 2.14
N TYR A 58 5.82 -15.32 1.44
CA TYR A 58 6.18 -13.92 1.31
C TYR A 58 6.82 -13.61 -0.04
N SER A 59 6.70 -12.34 -0.45
CA SER A 59 7.51 -11.74 -1.51
C SER A 59 8.47 -10.70 -0.92
N SER A 60 9.72 -10.64 -1.40
CA SER A 60 10.65 -9.54 -1.11
C SER A 60 10.93 -8.65 -2.32
N LYS A 61 10.12 -8.73 -3.39
CA LYS A 61 10.29 -7.87 -4.57
C LYS A 61 9.93 -6.42 -4.26
N TYR A 62 10.87 -5.52 -4.51
CA TYR A 62 10.64 -4.07 -4.50
C TYR A 62 11.38 -3.38 -5.65
N ALA A 63 10.95 -2.17 -5.99
CA ALA A 63 11.51 -1.39 -7.10
C ALA A 63 12.53 -0.33 -6.67
N ARG A 64 12.36 0.28 -5.48
CA ARG A 64 13.16 1.42 -5.02
C ARG A 64 13.56 1.31 -3.55
N GLY A 65 14.70 1.92 -3.22
CA GLY A 65 15.25 2.05 -1.87
C GLY A 65 16.00 0.81 -1.37
N PRO A 66 17.05 0.95 -0.55
CA PRO A 66 17.55 -0.19 0.22
C PRO A 66 16.57 -0.47 1.36
N LEU A 67 15.66 -1.42 1.19
CA LEU A 67 14.72 -1.81 2.23
C LEU A 67 15.32 -2.90 3.10
N LYS A 68 15.46 -2.65 4.41
CA LYS A 68 16.02 -3.61 5.36
C LYS A 68 14.96 -4.63 5.78
N ASN A 69 15.29 -5.92 5.66
CA ASN A 69 14.42 -7.04 6.04
C ASN A 69 13.01 -7.01 5.42
N PHE A 70 12.84 -6.33 4.28
CA PHE A 70 11.54 -6.15 3.64
C PHE A 70 10.95 -7.46 3.13
N LYS A 71 9.73 -7.73 3.56
CA LYS A 71 8.86 -8.80 3.07
C LYS A 71 7.41 -8.34 3.13
N ASN A 72 6.61 -8.76 2.16
CA ASN A 72 5.16 -8.80 2.29
C ASN A 72 4.74 -10.26 2.50
N TYR A 73 4.33 -10.58 3.72
CA TYR A 73 3.83 -11.89 4.12
C TYR A 73 2.37 -12.01 3.73
N PHE A 74 1.96 -13.16 3.19
CA PHE A 74 0.57 -13.41 2.81
C PHE A 74 0.05 -14.72 3.36
N VAL A 75 -1.26 -14.75 3.60
CA VAL A 75 -2.03 -15.93 3.98
C VAL A 75 -3.25 -16.05 3.08
N ILE A 76 -3.53 -17.26 2.61
CA ILE A 76 -4.62 -17.58 1.68
C ILE A 76 -5.36 -18.80 2.21
N TYR A 77 -6.67 -18.67 2.43
CA TYR A 77 -7.55 -19.79 2.75
C TYR A 77 -8.52 -20.07 1.61
N LEU A 78 -8.85 -21.35 1.41
CA LEU A 78 -9.80 -21.81 0.42
C LEU A 78 -11.01 -22.48 1.09
N ASP A 79 -12.18 -22.32 0.47
CA ASP A 79 -13.37 -23.08 0.88
C ASP A 79 -13.42 -24.50 0.26
N LYS A 80 -12.60 -24.77 -0.75
CA LYS A 80 -12.50 -26.07 -1.42
C LYS A 80 -11.25 -26.86 -1.01
N ALA A 81 -11.40 -28.19 -0.90
CA ALA A 81 -10.30 -29.10 -0.60
C ALA A 81 -9.26 -29.12 -1.74
N ILE A 82 -7.99 -29.09 -1.37
CA ILE A 82 -6.85 -29.18 -2.29
C ILE A 82 -6.59 -30.67 -2.57
N SER A 83 -6.83 -31.14 -3.79
CA SER A 83 -6.55 -32.55 -4.16
C SER A 83 -5.16 -32.74 -4.76
N MET A 84 -4.55 -31.66 -5.24
CA MET A 84 -3.17 -31.65 -5.73
C MET A 84 -2.51 -30.34 -5.31
N SER A 85 -1.24 -30.41 -4.90
CA SER A 85 -0.38 -29.25 -4.68
C SER A 85 1.00 -29.52 -5.25
N GLN A 86 1.54 -28.54 -5.96
CA GLN A 86 2.87 -28.54 -6.54
C GLN A 86 3.52 -27.18 -6.28
N VAL A 87 4.83 -27.19 -6.06
CA VAL A 87 5.63 -25.97 -5.91
C VAL A 87 6.72 -25.92 -6.98
N TYR A 88 6.98 -24.73 -7.50
CA TYR A 88 7.92 -24.49 -8.58
C TYR A 88 8.96 -23.45 -8.16
N ALA A 89 10.20 -23.65 -8.56
CA ALA A 89 11.21 -22.60 -8.68
C ALA A 89 11.32 -22.22 -10.15
N ASP A 90 10.94 -21.00 -10.50
CA ASP A 90 10.71 -20.58 -11.89
C ASP A 90 9.79 -21.60 -12.61
N SER A 91 10.29 -22.30 -13.63
CA SER A 91 9.57 -23.35 -14.37
C SER A 91 9.87 -24.77 -13.88
N THR A 92 10.68 -24.95 -12.84
CA THR A 92 11.15 -26.26 -12.38
C THR A 92 10.31 -26.75 -11.21
N LEU A 93 9.60 -27.86 -11.41
CA LEU A 93 8.86 -28.55 -10.34
C LEU A 93 9.83 -29.00 -9.24
N LYS A 94 9.45 -28.79 -7.98
CA LYS A 94 10.17 -29.27 -6.80
C LYS A 94 9.32 -30.25 -6.01
N GLU A 95 9.99 -31.16 -5.31
CA GLU A 95 9.34 -32.10 -4.41
C GLU A 95 8.82 -31.40 -3.15
N GLY A 96 7.71 -31.91 -2.62
CA GLY A 96 7.08 -31.37 -1.41
C GLY A 96 6.09 -30.23 -1.68
N ASN A 97 5.76 -29.49 -0.63
CA ASN A 97 4.75 -28.42 -0.64
C ASN A 97 5.29 -27.08 -0.11
N GLU A 98 6.60 -26.99 0.14
CA GLU A 98 7.24 -25.83 0.75
C GLU A 98 8.53 -25.52 0.01
N ILE A 99 8.72 -24.25 -0.35
CA ILE A 99 9.90 -23.82 -1.10
C ILE A 99 10.27 -22.38 -0.76
N LYS A 100 11.58 -22.14 -0.69
CA LYS A 100 12.19 -20.81 -0.71
C LYS A 100 13.22 -20.77 -1.83
N ASP A 101 13.05 -19.86 -2.78
CA ASP A 101 13.96 -19.70 -3.91
C ASP A 101 13.92 -18.25 -4.43
N LYS A 102 14.58 -17.97 -5.55
CA LYS A 102 14.60 -16.66 -6.20
C LYS A 102 13.22 -16.25 -6.71
N HIS A 103 12.45 -17.17 -7.30
CA HIS A 103 11.08 -16.98 -7.76
C HIS A 103 10.31 -18.27 -7.52
N VAL A 104 9.30 -18.22 -6.65
CA VAL A 104 8.51 -19.40 -6.31
C VAL A 104 7.03 -19.26 -6.65
N LEU A 105 6.43 -20.36 -7.08
CA LEU A 105 5.02 -20.49 -7.38
C LEU A 105 4.44 -21.72 -6.68
N ALA A 106 3.16 -21.66 -6.29
CA ALA A 106 2.36 -22.83 -5.98
C ALA A 106 1.25 -23.00 -7.01
N VAL A 107 1.04 -24.24 -7.43
CA VAL A 107 -0.13 -24.66 -8.20
C VAL A 107 -0.94 -25.59 -7.32
N ILE A 108 -2.19 -25.24 -7.06
CA ILE A 108 -3.15 -26.09 -6.37
C ILE A 108 -4.23 -26.53 -7.34
N GLY A 109 -4.66 -27.79 -7.24
CA GLY A 109 -5.59 -28.42 -8.16
C GLY A 109 -6.76 -29.09 -7.47
N PHE A 110 -7.90 -29.11 -8.17
CA PHE A 110 -9.14 -29.75 -7.74
C PHE A 110 -10.12 -30.01 -8.91
N LYS A 111 -11.10 -30.89 -8.69
CA LYS A 111 -12.21 -31.13 -9.63
C LYS A 111 -13.34 -30.15 -9.40
N THR A 112 -14.05 -29.76 -10.46
CA THR A 112 -15.16 -28.79 -10.38
C THR A 112 -16.38 -29.22 -11.19
N ALA A 113 -17.56 -28.85 -10.69
CA ALA A 113 -18.82 -28.91 -11.42
C ALA A 113 -19.05 -27.62 -12.24
N LYS A 114 -19.98 -27.67 -13.19
CA LYS A 114 -20.34 -26.51 -14.02
C LYS A 114 -20.88 -25.39 -13.14
N GLY A 115 -20.22 -24.23 -13.17
CA GLY A 115 -20.62 -23.06 -12.38
C GLY A 115 -20.25 -23.15 -10.90
N GLU A 116 -19.41 -24.12 -10.52
CA GLU A 116 -18.95 -24.23 -9.14
C GLU A 116 -18.08 -23.02 -8.76
N LYS A 117 -18.37 -22.45 -7.59
CA LYS A 117 -17.65 -21.29 -7.06
C LYS A 117 -16.62 -21.76 -6.05
N VAL A 118 -15.37 -21.36 -6.25
CA VAL A 118 -14.28 -21.54 -5.29
C VAL A 118 -13.88 -20.16 -4.78
N ASN A 119 -13.93 -19.97 -3.46
CA ASN A 119 -13.62 -18.70 -2.84
C ASN A 119 -12.26 -18.76 -2.14
N LEU A 120 -11.48 -17.69 -2.29
CA LEU A 120 -10.26 -17.48 -1.51
C LEU A 120 -10.47 -16.31 -0.55
N ARG A 121 -9.93 -16.44 0.65
CA ARG A 121 -9.75 -15.34 1.60
C ARG A 121 -8.26 -15.07 1.71
N VAL A 122 -7.85 -13.87 1.34
CA VAL A 122 -6.43 -13.48 1.23
C VAL A 122 -6.18 -12.28 2.14
N ALA A 123 -5.08 -12.29 2.88
CA ALA A 123 -4.58 -11.09 3.55
C ALA A 123 -3.06 -11.05 3.48
N SER A 124 -2.51 -9.85 3.69
CA SER A 124 -1.06 -9.68 3.79
C SER A 124 -0.67 -8.76 4.93
N SER A 125 0.64 -8.74 5.22
CA SER A 125 1.26 -7.89 6.23
C SER A 125 2.71 -7.59 5.85
N PHE A 126 3.21 -6.41 6.20
CA PHE A 126 4.64 -6.09 6.12
C PHE A 126 5.40 -6.49 7.40
N ILE A 127 4.69 -6.98 8.43
CA ILE A 127 5.24 -7.31 9.75
C ILE A 127 5.57 -8.80 9.84
N SER A 128 4.56 -9.67 9.68
CA SER A 128 4.74 -11.12 9.81
C SER A 128 3.54 -11.91 9.25
N GLU A 129 3.68 -13.24 9.17
CA GLU A 129 2.56 -14.14 8.84
C GLU A 129 1.44 -14.05 9.89
N GLU A 130 1.79 -13.98 11.19
CA GLU A 130 0.83 -13.89 12.28
C GLU A 130 0.02 -12.59 12.23
N GLN A 131 0.65 -11.49 11.83
CA GLN A 131 -0.06 -10.23 11.61
C GLN A 131 -0.95 -10.30 10.37
N ALA A 132 -0.55 -11.00 9.29
CA ALA A 132 -1.41 -11.24 8.13
C ALA A 132 -2.65 -12.07 8.51
N GLU A 133 -2.50 -13.10 9.36
CA GLU A 133 -3.62 -13.84 9.95
C GLU A 133 -4.56 -12.93 10.76
N LEU A 134 -3.99 -12.04 11.57
CA LEU A 134 -4.76 -11.08 12.36
C LEU A 134 -5.56 -10.12 11.45
N ASN A 135 -4.94 -9.61 10.38
CA ASN A 135 -5.62 -8.77 9.38
C ASN A 135 -6.78 -9.53 8.73
N LEU A 136 -6.56 -10.79 8.32
CA LEU A 136 -7.59 -11.64 7.71
C LEU A 136 -8.79 -11.84 8.64
N LYS A 137 -8.52 -12.22 9.90
CA LYS A 137 -9.55 -12.48 10.92
C LYS A 137 -10.34 -11.23 11.24
N ARG A 138 -9.68 -10.08 11.38
CA ARG A 138 -10.31 -8.81 11.72
C ARG A 138 -11.16 -8.27 10.57
N GLU A 139 -10.61 -8.26 9.35
CA GLU A 139 -11.23 -7.53 8.25
C GLU A 139 -12.26 -8.36 7.46
N LEU A 140 -12.05 -9.67 7.33
CA LEU A 140 -13.00 -10.55 6.66
C LEU A 140 -13.91 -11.32 7.63
N ALA A 141 -13.50 -11.52 8.89
CA ALA A 141 -14.28 -12.22 9.92
C ALA A 141 -14.94 -13.51 9.38
N ASN A 142 -16.28 -13.54 9.32
CA ASN A 142 -17.07 -14.63 8.72
C ASN A 142 -17.89 -14.14 7.51
N ASP A 143 -17.51 -13.02 6.90
CA ASP A 143 -18.23 -12.44 5.77
C ASP A 143 -18.16 -13.36 4.55
N SER A 144 -19.27 -13.45 3.80
CA SER A 144 -19.25 -13.96 2.44
C SER A 144 -18.65 -12.93 1.47
N PHE A 145 -18.26 -13.39 0.28
CA PHE A 145 -17.80 -12.51 -0.79
C PHE A 145 -18.75 -11.33 -1.04
N ASP A 146 -20.05 -11.59 -1.14
CA ASP A 146 -21.05 -10.56 -1.42
C ASP A 146 -21.23 -9.59 -0.24
N ALA A 147 -21.07 -10.06 1.01
CA ALA A 147 -21.06 -9.19 2.18
C ALA A 147 -19.85 -8.24 2.16
N THR A 148 -18.63 -8.75 1.91
CA THR A 148 -17.43 -7.92 1.75
C THR A 148 -17.59 -6.90 0.62
N LYS A 149 -18.13 -7.32 -0.53
CA LYS A 149 -18.43 -6.43 -1.67
C LYS A 149 -19.37 -5.28 -1.29
N GLN A 150 -20.45 -5.56 -0.56
CA GLN A 150 -21.39 -4.53 -0.13
C GLN A 150 -20.77 -3.59 0.92
N LYS A 151 -19.99 -4.10 1.87
CA LYS A 151 -19.26 -3.28 2.85
C LYS A 151 -18.28 -2.34 2.15
N ALA A 152 -17.50 -2.84 1.19
CA ALA A 152 -16.58 -2.02 0.40
C ALA A 152 -17.33 -0.91 -0.38
N LYS A 153 -18.47 -1.24 -1.00
CA LYS A 153 -19.33 -0.24 -1.68
C LYS A 153 -19.87 0.80 -0.70
N ALA A 154 -20.32 0.39 0.47
CA ALA A 154 -20.85 1.29 1.50
C ALA A 154 -19.77 2.25 2.02
N ILE A 155 -18.54 1.76 2.24
CA ILE A 155 -17.39 2.59 2.61
C ILE A 155 -17.16 3.67 1.55
N TRP A 156 -17.08 3.29 0.28
CA TRP A 156 -16.87 4.26 -0.80
C TRP A 156 -18.01 5.26 -0.92
N ASN A 157 -19.27 4.83 -0.85
CA ASN A 157 -20.41 5.74 -0.87
C ASN A 157 -20.36 6.75 0.29
N ASN A 158 -20.09 6.30 1.51
CA ASN A 158 -19.95 7.18 2.67
C ASN A 158 -18.80 8.17 2.48
N THR A 159 -17.64 7.70 2.02
CA THR A 159 -16.47 8.55 1.78
C THR A 159 -16.73 9.59 0.69
N LEU A 160 -17.27 9.18 -0.47
CA LEU A 160 -17.52 10.07 -1.61
C LEU A 160 -18.69 11.04 -1.35
N SER A 161 -19.66 10.66 -0.52
CA SER A 161 -20.82 11.51 -0.18
C SER A 161 -20.48 12.75 0.65
N ARG A 162 -19.23 12.89 1.12
CA ARG A 162 -18.74 14.12 1.76
C ARG A 162 -18.82 15.34 0.85
N VAL A 163 -18.83 15.14 -0.47
CA VAL A 163 -19.10 16.18 -1.45
C VAL A 163 -20.22 15.70 -2.38
N ALA A 164 -21.39 16.30 -2.24
CA ALA A 164 -22.53 16.07 -3.12
C ALA A 164 -22.52 17.13 -4.23
N VAL A 165 -22.73 16.69 -5.48
CA VAL A 165 -22.82 17.57 -6.66
C VAL A 165 -24.15 17.33 -7.37
N GLU A 166 -24.79 18.42 -7.80
CA GLU A 166 -26.09 18.41 -8.49
C GLU A 166 -26.04 19.31 -9.74
N GLY A 167 -26.98 19.15 -10.67
CA GLY A 167 -27.15 20.07 -11.80
C GLY A 167 -26.16 19.94 -12.97
N GLY A 168 -25.66 18.74 -13.28
CA GLY A 168 -24.75 18.48 -14.41
C GLY A 168 -25.12 17.25 -15.25
N SER A 169 -24.39 17.05 -16.37
CA SER A 169 -24.53 15.87 -17.22
C SER A 169 -23.96 14.60 -16.56
N VAL A 170 -24.39 13.43 -17.04
CA VAL A 170 -23.88 12.13 -16.57
C VAL A 170 -22.35 12.04 -16.68
N ASP A 171 -21.76 12.60 -17.73
CA ASP A 171 -20.31 12.54 -17.94
C ASP A 171 -19.53 13.45 -17.00
N GLN A 172 -20.10 14.61 -16.62
CA GLN A 172 -19.52 15.46 -15.58
C GLN A 172 -19.56 14.77 -14.21
N VAL A 173 -20.68 14.12 -13.87
CA VAL A 173 -20.80 13.35 -12.61
C VAL A 173 -19.81 12.19 -12.58
N ARG A 174 -19.66 11.45 -13.68
CA ARG A 174 -18.67 10.36 -13.81
C ARG A 174 -17.25 10.89 -13.64
N THR A 175 -16.91 12.01 -14.29
CA THR A 175 -15.59 12.63 -14.19
C THR A 175 -15.31 13.06 -12.77
N PHE A 176 -16.24 13.79 -12.15
CA PHE A 176 -16.11 14.30 -10.79
C PHE A 176 -15.85 13.18 -9.77
N TYR A 177 -16.73 12.17 -9.72
CA TYR A 177 -16.57 11.09 -8.74
C TYR A 177 -15.40 10.16 -9.08
N SER A 178 -15.00 10.02 -10.34
CA SER A 178 -13.79 9.29 -10.72
C SER A 178 -12.52 10.01 -10.25
N CYS A 179 -12.45 11.35 -10.42
CA CYS A 179 -11.36 12.17 -9.91
C CYS A 179 -11.32 12.16 -8.38
N LEU A 180 -12.46 12.33 -7.71
CA LEU A 180 -12.55 12.27 -6.25
C LEU A 180 -12.11 10.91 -5.72
N TYR A 181 -12.54 9.82 -6.34
CA TYR A 181 -12.04 8.47 -6.04
C TYR A 181 -10.51 8.42 -6.13
N ARG A 182 -9.90 8.92 -7.21
CA ARG A 182 -8.43 8.93 -7.40
C ARG A 182 -7.69 9.74 -6.36
N MET A 183 -8.24 10.87 -5.91
CA MET A 183 -7.66 11.70 -4.86
C MET A 183 -7.62 10.99 -3.49
N LEU A 184 -8.36 9.89 -3.32
CA LEU A 184 -8.47 9.19 -2.03
C LEU A 184 -7.72 7.86 -2.00
N PHE A 185 -6.85 7.59 -2.99
CA PHE A 185 -5.99 6.40 -3.01
C PHE A 185 -4.70 6.57 -2.21
N PHE A 186 -4.06 7.73 -2.34
CA PHE A 186 -2.71 7.96 -1.84
C PHE A 186 -2.68 9.07 -0.79
N PRO A 187 -1.73 9.03 0.16
CA PRO A 187 -0.81 7.92 0.42
C PRO A 187 -1.50 6.68 1.02
N ASN A 188 -0.92 5.50 0.82
CA ASN A 188 -1.41 4.24 1.38
C ASN A 188 -1.13 4.19 2.88
N LYS A 189 -2.08 3.64 3.64
CA LYS A 189 -1.83 3.21 5.03
C LYS A 189 -0.77 2.10 5.00
N MET A 190 0.36 2.35 5.64
CA MET A 190 1.45 1.39 5.84
C MET A 190 1.51 0.88 7.28
N TYR A 191 0.56 1.29 8.12
CA TYR A 191 0.35 0.73 9.44
C TYR A 191 -0.70 -0.37 9.42
N GLU A 192 -0.61 -1.24 10.40
CA GLU A 192 -1.50 -2.35 10.72
C GLU A 192 -1.94 -2.21 12.18
N LEU A 193 -2.91 -3.00 12.62
CA LEU A 193 -3.38 -2.95 14.00
C LEU A 193 -2.95 -4.21 14.74
N ASP A 194 -2.26 -4.03 15.87
CA ASP A 194 -1.83 -5.13 16.74
C ASP A 194 -3.04 -5.86 17.38
N ALA A 195 -2.79 -6.90 18.19
CA ALA A 195 -3.86 -7.65 18.84
C ALA A 195 -4.75 -6.81 19.78
N LYS A 196 -4.25 -5.69 20.29
CA LYS A 196 -4.96 -4.74 21.16
C LYS A 196 -5.67 -3.63 20.38
N GLY A 197 -5.51 -3.60 19.06
CA GLY A 197 -6.09 -2.57 18.20
C GLY A 197 -5.26 -1.30 18.08
N ASN A 198 -4.00 -1.31 18.52
CA ASN A 198 -3.11 -0.15 18.38
C ASN A 198 -2.40 -0.16 17.03
N PRO A 199 -2.18 1.01 16.41
CA PRO A 199 -1.36 1.12 15.20
C PRO A 199 0.08 0.64 15.44
N VAL A 200 0.58 -0.19 14.53
CA VAL A 200 1.95 -0.70 14.47
C VAL A 200 2.35 -0.80 13.00
N HIS A 201 3.63 -0.62 12.67
CA HIS A 201 4.08 -0.67 11.28
C HIS A 201 5.49 -1.23 11.17
N TRP A 202 5.80 -1.77 10.00
CA TRP A 202 7.19 -1.97 9.57
C TRP A 202 7.73 -0.67 9.00
N SER A 203 8.89 -0.22 9.49
CA SER A 203 9.53 1.02 9.04
C SER A 203 10.36 0.78 7.77
N ALA A 204 10.02 1.50 6.71
CA ALA A 204 10.79 1.47 5.48
C ALA A 204 12.16 2.18 5.58
N GLN A 205 12.39 2.95 6.64
CA GLN A 205 13.62 3.70 6.88
C GLN A 205 14.67 2.86 7.62
N ASN A 206 14.26 2.06 8.61
CA ASN A 206 15.21 1.30 9.45
C ASN A 206 14.96 -0.22 9.49
N GLY A 207 13.80 -0.71 9.00
CA GLY A 207 13.45 -2.13 8.96
C GLY A 207 12.86 -2.71 10.25
N GLU A 208 12.64 -1.87 11.27
CA GLU A 208 12.09 -2.27 12.57
C GLU A 208 10.55 -2.25 12.57
N ILE A 209 9.97 -2.94 13.55
CA ILE A 209 8.52 -2.91 13.82
C ILE A 209 8.27 -1.93 14.96
N LEU A 210 7.56 -0.84 14.67
CA LEU A 210 7.41 0.29 15.59
C LEU A 210 5.94 0.66 15.78
N PRO A 211 5.57 1.24 16.95
CA PRO A 211 4.22 1.69 17.20
C PRO A 211 3.88 2.95 16.39
N GLY A 212 2.59 3.14 16.11
CA GLY A 212 2.05 4.35 15.53
C GLY A 212 1.75 4.27 14.04
N TYR A 213 1.28 5.39 13.50
CA TYR A 213 0.85 5.51 12.12
C TYR A 213 2.04 5.57 11.16
N LYS A 214 1.80 5.10 9.94
CA LYS A 214 2.76 5.16 8.83
C LYS A 214 2.01 5.23 7.52
N PHE A 215 2.50 6.05 6.60
CA PHE A 215 1.94 6.21 5.26
C PHE A 215 3.07 6.21 4.23
N ALA A 216 2.78 5.78 3.00
CA ALA A 216 3.74 5.81 1.90
C ALA A 216 3.07 5.83 0.53
N GLY A 217 3.86 5.99 -0.54
CA GLY A 217 3.36 5.95 -1.92
C GLY A 217 2.89 7.31 -2.42
N THR A 218 3.52 8.40 -1.98
CA THR A 218 3.16 9.75 -2.42
C THR A 218 4.41 10.61 -2.64
N GLY A 219 4.27 11.55 -3.58
CA GLY A 219 5.24 12.60 -3.86
C GLY A 219 4.68 13.95 -3.48
N PHE A 220 5.36 14.67 -2.61
CA PHE A 220 4.93 15.99 -2.17
C PHE A 220 5.15 17.06 -3.20
N TRP A 221 6.07 16.90 -4.16
CA TRP A 221 6.17 17.80 -5.32
C TRP A 221 4.86 17.89 -6.12
N ASP A 222 4.09 16.81 -6.16
CA ASP A 222 2.77 16.74 -6.77
C ASP A 222 1.67 17.17 -5.79
N THR A 223 1.62 16.49 -4.65
CA THR A 223 0.41 16.41 -3.82
C THR A 223 0.23 17.58 -2.86
N PHE A 224 1.27 18.39 -2.62
CA PHE A 224 1.14 19.61 -1.80
C PHE A 224 0.19 20.65 -2.40
N ARG A 225 0.03 20.63 -3.73
CA ARG A 225 -0.67 21.67 -4.50
C ARG A 225 -2.17 21.69 -4.24
N ALA A 226 -2.79 20.51 -4.18
CA ALA A 226 -4.24 20.38 -4.09
C ALA A 226 -4.71 19.17 -3.29
N LEU A 227 -3.97 18.04 -3.30
CA LEU A 227 -4.40 16.85 -2.57
C LEU A 227 -4.39 17.08 -1.05
N TYR A 228 -3.25 17.45 -0.47
CA TYR A 228 -3.18 17.72 0.98
C TYR A 228 -4.08 18.88 1.42
N PRO A 229 -4.16 20.01 0.69
CA PRO A 229 -5.15 21.05 0.96
C PRO A 229 -6.59 20.55 0.93
N PHE A 230 -6.94 19.67 0.01
CA PHE A 230 -8.27 19.06 -0.08
C PHE A 230 -8.55 18.13 1.11
N LEU A 231 -7.58 17.31 1.52
CA LEU A 231 -7.69 16.46 2.71
C LEU A 231 -7.89 17.30 3.97
N ASN A 232 -7.19 18.44 4.12
CA ASN A 232 -7.40 19.37 5.23
C ASN A 232 -8.85 19.89 5.31
N LEU A 233 -9.48 20.13 4.15
CA LEU A 233 -10.84 20.65 4.08
C LEU A 233 -11.89 19.57 4.32
N VAL A 234 -11.79 18.44 3.60
CA VAL A 234 -12.88 17.46 3.47
C VAL A 234 -12.66 16.23 4.35
N TYR A 235 -11.41 15.83 4.56
CA TYR A 235 -11.03 14.62 5.30
C TYR A 235 -9.94 14.88 6.37
N PRO A 236 -10.11 15.86 7.28
CA PRO A 236 -9.04 16.27 8.19
C PRO A 236 -8.58 15.15 9.15
N SER A 237 -9.45 14.19 9.46
CA SER A 237 -9.12 13.07 10.34
C SER A 237 -8.05 12.16 9.77
N ILE A 238 -8.10 11.82 8.46
CA ILE A 238 -7.06 10.99 7.86
C ILE A 238 -5.77 11.79 7.70
N ASN A 239 -5.84 13.09 7.39
CA ASN A 239 -4.62 13.88 7.29
C ASN A 239 -3.93 14.00 8.66
N LYS A 240 -4.68 14.02 9.77
CA LYS A 240 -4.09 13.94 11.12
C LYS A 240 -3.25 12.67 11.31
N GLU A 241 -3.76 11.51 10.90
CA GLU A 241 -2.98 10.26 10.93
C GLU A 241 -1.74 10.36 10.04
N MET A 242 -1.86 10.98 8.86
CA MET A 242 -0.73 11.20 7.95
C MET A 242 0.35 12.10 8.57
N GLN A 243 -0.03 13.17 9.29
CA GLN A 243 0.92 14.01 10.04
C GLN A 243 1.64 13.22 11.15
N GLN A 244 0.94 12.29 11.82
CA GLN A 244 1.57 11.37 12.78
C GLN A 244 2.53 10.40 12.10
N GLY A 245 2.21 9.95 10.89
CA GLY A 245 3.13 9.19 10.04
C GLY A 245 4.40 9.95 9.69
N LEU A 246 4.29 11.25 9.39
CA LEU A 246 5.45 12.12 9.11
C LEU A 246 6.36 12.31 10.34
N ILE A 247 5.78 12.38 11.54
CA ILE A 247 6.57 12.38 12.79
C ILE A 247 7.40 11.11 12.89
N ASN A 248 6.79 9.97 12.58
CA ASN A 248 7.45 8.67 12.59
C ASN A 248 8.54 8.56 11.49
N ASP A 249 8.28 9.04 10.27
CA ASP A 249 9.30 9.15 9.21
C ASP A 249 10.56 9.89 9.68
N TYR A 250 10.38 11.05 10.32
CA TYR A 250 11.50 11.83 10.83
C TYR A 250 12.25 11.12 11.96
N LYS A 251 11.53 10.49 12.91
CA LYS A 251 12.17 9.76 14.02
C LYS A 251 12.96 8.54 13.53
N GLU A 252 12.45 7.86 12.52
CA GLU A 252 13.00 6.58 12.05
C GLU A 252 14.13 6.75 11.03
N GLY A 253 14.05 7.80 10.21
CA GLY A 253 14.99 8.02 9.12
C GLY A 253 15.63 9.40 9.10
N GLY A 254 15.37 10.27 10.07
CA GLY A 254 15.99 11.59 10.21
C GLY A 254 15.48 12.66 9.24
N TRP A 255 14.54 12.36 8.35
CA TRP A 255 14.05 13.28 7.32
C TRP A 255 12.55 13.14 7.12
N LEU A 256 11.90 14.23 6.70
CA LEU A 256 10.59 14.09 6.06
C LEU A 256 10.80 13.58 4.64
N PRO A 257 9.95 12.64 4.15
CA PRO A 257 10.01 12.25 2.75
C PRO A 257 9.56 13.42 1.86
N GLU A 258 10.17 13.56 0.68
CA GLU A 258 9.61 14.37 -0.41
C GLU A 258 8.95 13.47 -1.45
N TRP A 259 9.50 12.28 -1.67
CA TRP A 259 8.89 11.17 -2.39
C TRP A 259 9.10 9.87 -1.61
N SER A 260 8.03 9.10 -1.43
CA SER A 260 8.05 7.84 -0.64
C SER A 260 7.43 6.69 -1.43
N SER A 261 8.13 5.56 -1.54
CA SER A 261 7.60 4.30 -2.13
C SER A 261 8.45 3.05 -1.84
N PRO A 262 8.34 2.41 -0.64
CA PRO A 262 7.72 2.95 0.57
C PRO A 262 8.70 3.81 1.40
N GLY A 263 10.00 3.58 1.28
CA GLY A 263 11.04 4.44 1.86
C GLY A 263 11.33 5.65 0.97
N TYR A 264 12.37 6.42 1.31
CA TYR A 264 12.80 7.57 0.51
C TYR A 264 13.11 7.17 -0.94
N SER A 265 12.65 7.98 -1.88
CA SER A 265 12.88 7.79 -3.31
C SER A 265 13.34 9.09 -3.95
N ALA A 266 14.49 9.04 -4.64
CA ALA A 266 15.07 10.18 -5.35
C ALA A 266 14.25 10.51 -6.62
N VAL A 267 13.09 11.14 -6.44
CA VAL A 267 12.14 11.46 -7.50
C VAL A 267 11.61 12.88 -7.26
N MET A 268 11.66 13.71 -8.31
CA MET A 268 11.36 15.15 -8.25
C MET A 268 12.27 15.92 -7.30
N ILE A 269 11.89 17.17 -7.00
CA ILE A 269 12.71 18.19 -6.33
C ILE A 269 11.91 18.97 -5.30
N GLY A 270 12.59 19.89 -4.59
CA GLY A 270 11.96 20.84 -3.67
C GLY A 270 11.78 20.26 -2.27
N ASN A 271 11.40 21.14 -1.35
CA ASN A 271 11.18 20.81 0.05
C ASN A 271 9.70 21.04 0.42
N ASN A 272 8.82 20.33 -0.28
CA ASN A 272 7.37 20.54 -0.28
C ASN A 272 6.69 19.89 0.94
N SER A 273 7.39 19.00 1.65
CA SER A 273 6.99 18.55 3.00
C SER A 273 6.73 19.74 3.94
N ALA A 274 7.46 20.85 3.77
CA ALA A 274 7.19 22.10 4.49
C ALA A 274 5.79 22.65 4.24
N SER A 275 5.31 22.65 3.00
CA SER A 275 3.95 23.06 2.67
C SER A 275 2.92 22.10 3.25
N VAL A 276 3.15 20.78 3.16
CA VAL A 276 2.22 19.77 3.65
C VAL A 276 2.00 19.89 5.17
N VAL A 277 3.09 20.02 5.94
CA VAL A 277 3.04 20.14 7.40
C VAL A 277 2.45 21.49 7.83
N SER A 278 2.92 22.59 7.22
CA SER A 278 2.47 23.94 7.61
C SER A 278 1.01 24.19 7.26
N ASP A 279 0.55 23.78 6.07
CA ASP A 279 -0.85 23.93 5.66
C ASP A 279 -1.80 23.21 6.62
N ALA A 280 -1.47 21.96 6.97
CA ALA A 280 -2.26 21.19 7.94
C ALA A 280 -2.36 21.91 9.29
N TYR A 281 -1.25 22.45 9.80
CA TYR A 281 -1.24 23.13 11.09
C TYR A 281 -1.95 24.49 11.03
N ILE A 282 -1.72 25.32 10.02
CA ILE A 282 -2.34 26.65 9.92
C ILE A 282 -3.86 26.55 9.74
N LYS A 283 -4.34 25.51 9.05
CA LYS A 283 -5.78 25.21 8.91
C LYS A 283 -6.42 24.51 10.12
N GLY A 284 -5.71 24.38 11.24
CA GLY A 284 -6.26 23.90 12.50
C GLY A 284 -6.04 22.41 12.80
N GLY A 285 -5.19 21.71 12.04
CA GLY A 285 -4.75 20.35 12.35
C GLY A 285 -4.04 20.30 13.71
N ARG A 286 -4.57 19.56 14.68
CA ARG A 286 -4.04 19.46 16.06
C ARG A 286 -4.11 18.03 16.60
N GLY A 287 -3.51 17.82 17.77
CA GLY A 287 -3.50 16.53 18.48
C GLY A 287 -2.43 15.56 17.95
N TYR A 288 -1.32 16.11 17.46
CA TYR A 288 -0.08 15.42 17.11
C TYR A 288 1.11 16.31 17.52
N ASP A 289 2.31 15.72 17.59
CA ASP A 289 3.53 16.38 18.03
C ASP A 289 4.08 17.33 16.95
N ILE A 290 3.49 18.53 16.89
CA ILE A 290 3.94 19.60 15.99
C ILE A 290 5.38 20.04 16.29
N ASN A 291 5.87 19.90 17.53
CA ASN A 291 7.22 20.32 17.87
C ASN A 291 8.25 19.46 17.15
N THR A 292 8.05 18.14 17.12
CA THR A 292 8.92 17.25 16.32
C THR A 292 8.84 17.60 14.83
N LEU A 293 7.66 17.86 14.28
CA LEU A 293 7.54 18.27 12.87
C LEU A 293 8.22 19.60 12.60
N TYR A 294 8.11 20.58 13.50
CA TYR A 294 8.80 21.86 13.35
C TYR A 294 10.33 21.69 13.33
N GLN A 295 10.88 20.82 14.18
CA GLN A 295 12.30 20.46 14.11
C GLN A 295 12.64 19.79 12.78
N ALA A 296 11.80 18.89 12.28
CA ALA A 296 11.99 18.24 10.99
C ALA A 296 11.97 19.26 9.82
N LEU A 297 11.09 20.27 9.88
CA LEU A 297 11.06 21.37 8.90
C LEU A 297 12.33 22.20 8.93
N LEU A 298 12.81 22.59 10.13
CA LEU A 298 14.06 23.31 10.27
C LEU A 298 15.25 22.49 9.78
N HIS A 299 15.27 21.19 10.06
CA HIS A 299 16.31 20.29 9.57
C HIS A 299 16.31 20.22 8.04
N GLY A 300 15.16 19.94 7.43
CA GLY A 300 15.01 19.85 5.97
C GLY A 300 15.29 21.17 5.24
N ALA A 301 14.94 22.31 5.85
CA ALA A 301 15.17 23.63 5.27
C ALA A 301 16.65 24.04 5.22
N ASN A 302 17.49 23.45 6.07
CA ASN A 302 18.89 23.86 6.25
C ASN A 302 19.91 22.78 5.85
N ASN A 303 19.46 21.61 5.40
CA ASN A 303 20.35 20.49 5.08
C ASN A 303 19.90 19.78 3.80
N ALA A 304 20.86 19.26 3.03
CA ALA A 304 20.60 18.33 1.94
C ALA A 304 20.55 16.90 2.49
N GLY A 305 19.51 16.15 2.14
CA GLY A 305 19.28 14.79 2.63
C GLY A 305 19.49 13.72 1.57
N PRO A 306 19.45 12.44 1.96
CA PRO A 306 19.54 11.33 1.03
C PRO A 306 18.30 11.29 0.12
N ALA A 307 18.47 10.75 -1.09
CA ALA A 307 17.37 10.41 -1.99
C ALA A 307 16.34 11.54 -2.22
N ALA A 308 16.83 12.74 -2.55
CA ALA A 308 16.03 13.96 -2.80
C ALA A 308 15.22 14.47 -1.59
N THR A 309 15.55 14.05 -0.37
CA THR A 309 15.01 14.68 0.85
C THR A 309 15.81 15.95 1.21
N GLY A 310 15.19 16.85 1.98
CA GLY A 310 15.81 18.12 2.35
C GLY A 310 15.97 19.07 1.16
N ARG A 311 17.04 19.85 1.15
CA ARG A 311 17.32 20.85 0.12
C ARG A 311 18.70 20.68 -0.51
N GLU A 312 18.72 20.03 -1.67
CA GLU A 312 19.92 20.00 -2.52
C GLU A 312 20.28 21.43 -2.97
N GLY A 313 21.54 21.85 -2.74
CA GLY A 313 22.00 23.21 -3.05
C GLY A 313 21.70 24.25 -1.97
N VAL A 314 21.27 23.84 -0.77
CA VAL A 314 20.88 24.75 0.33
C VAL A 314 21.96 25.77 0.71
N GLU A 315 23.24 25.42 0.65
CA GLU A 315 24.33 26.35 0.96
C GLU A 315 24.38 27.52 -0.03
N TYR A 316 24.17 27.25 -1.32
CA TYR A 316 24.09 28.30 -2.34
C TYR A 316 22.85 29.15 -2.14
N TYR A 317 21.68 28.53 -1.93
CA TYR A 317 20.44 29.25 -1.70
C TYR A 317 20.54 30.19 -0.48
N ASN A 318 21.06 29.70 0.64
CA ASN A 318 21.20 30.50 1.86
C ASN A 318 22.20 31.65 1.71
N LYS A 319 23.26 31.47 0.91
CA LYS A 319 24.29 32.50 0.69
C LYS A 319 23.93 33.51 -0.40
N LEU A 320 23.28 33.05 -1.47
CA LEU A 320 23.09 33.81 -2.71
C LEU A 320 21.63 34.18 -2.98
N GLY A 321 20.68 33.53 -2.31
CA GLY A 321 19.23 33.67 -2.57
C GLY A 321 18.73 32.81 -3.73
N TYR A 322 19.57 31.97 -4.35
CA TYR A 322 19.21 31.05 -5.43
C TYR A 322 20.23 29.90 -5.55
N VAL A 323 19.86 28.83 -6.25
CA VAL A 323 20.78 27.76 -6.67
C VAL A 323 21.32 28.10 -8.07
N PRO A 324 22.63 28.34 -8.24
CA PRO A 324 23.21 28.69 -9.54
C PRO A 324 23.08 27.58 -10.58
N TYR A 325 23.13 27.96 -11.85
CA TYR A 325 23.04 27.03 -12.98
C TYR A 325 24.35 26.26 -13.22
N ASP A 326 25.48 26.89 -12.93
CA ASP A 326 26.83 26.44 -13.25
C ASP A 326 27.52 25.64 -12.13
N VAL A 327 26.77 25.21 -11.10
CA VAL A 327 27.29 24.46 -9.93
C VAL A 327 26.96 22.96 -9.97
N LYS A 328 26.61 22.43 -11.15
CA LYS A 328 26.28 21.00 -11.38
C LYS A 328 25.09 20.47 -10.57
N ILE A 329 24.15 21.36 -10.24
CA ILE A 329 22.86 21.00 -9.66
C ILE A 329 21.80 21.28 -10.72
N ASN A 330 21.15 20.24 -11.23
CA ASN A 330 20.12 20.39 -12.25
C ASN A 330 18.79 20.89 -11.64
N GLU A 331 17.89 21.36 -12.51
CA GLU A 331 16.62 21.98 -12.11
C GLU A 331 16.77 23.14 -11.12
N ASN A 332 17.94 23.79 -11.09
CA ASN A 332 18.33 24.78 -10.08
C ASN A 332 17.35 25.95 -9.96
N ALA A 333 16.78 26.42 -11.08
CA ALA A 333 15.77 27.48 -11.07
C ALA A 333 14.43 27.02 -10.48
N ALA A 334 14.06 25.75 -10.64
CA ALA A 334 12.84 25.19 -10.04
C ALA A 334 13.03 24.81 -8.56
N ARG A 335 14.27 24.64 -8.11
CA ARG A 335 14.65 24.39 -6.70
C ARG A 335 14.75 25.68 -5.88
N THR A 336 15.07 26.79 -6.54
CA THR A 336 15.14 28.15 -5.95
C THR A 336 13.74 28.61 -5.57
#